data_AF-A0A9E7IWZ4-F1
#
_entry.id   AF-A0A9E7IWZ4-F1
#
_cell.length_a   1.000
_cell.length_b   1.000
_cell.length_c   1.000
_cell.angle_alpha   90.00
_cell.angle_beta   90.00
_cell.angle_gamma   90.00
#
_symmetry.space_group_name_H-M   'P 1'
#
loop_
_entity.id
_entity.type
_entity.pdbx_description
1 polymer ?
#
loop_
_entity_poly.entity_id
_entity_poly.type
_entity_poly.pdbx_seq_one_letter_code
_entity_poly.pdbx_strand_id
1 'polypeptide(L)'
;MKKFLSFLLVFVLVLSMSVNISMAKLLEGEIVGFATDVGPEDATISLADKTYPVKNGTVLFINGEVIPEAEVIMEDGKAMLPLRLIAEKLGYELGWNGAEKKVTLKKADKSIDIATTKNEMAKLIKDTTYVTCDFVEKNLAESALVTERLGDDFKEFYDTNMAITQDKTIERSLRNVIIDEKHEYKDNLSSDDAMKLVKEKCLEGLKNFAKTLKEKVKDEPNRFDDDIKLIEKDINRMIYIGEVSKFYRYTIGPYDVLYDRTDGKIYFQIYSAESLIKEMDVNDPDLYMGIFIVG
;
A
#
# COMPACT_ATOMS: atom_id res chain seq x y z
N MET A 1 30.71 12.88 -22.17
CA MET A 1 29.22 12.97 -22.06
C MET A 1 28.50 11.66 -21.72
N LYS A 2 29.08 10.46 -21.92
CA LYS A 2 28.40 9.18 -21.57
C LYS A 2 28.35 8.81 -20.06
N LYS A 3 29.24 9.36 -19.22
CA LYS A 3 29.25 9.07 -17.77
C LYS A 3 28.28 9.93 -16.94
N PHE A 4 27.94 11.13 -17.42
CA PHE A 4 26.98 12.02 -16.76
C PHE A 4 25.52 11.59 -17.04
N LEU A 5 25.24 11.03 -18.22
CA LEU A 5 23.91 10.53 -18.57
C LEU A 5 23.55 9.24 -17.80
N SER A 6 24.54 8.41 -17.45
CA SER A 6 24.32 7.21 -16.64
C SER A 6 23.99 7.55 -15.17
N PHE A 7 24.66 8.57 -14.60
CA PHE A 7 24.31 9.04 -13.26
C PHE A 7 22.92 9.69 -13.22
N LEU A 8 22.53 10.44 -14.26
CA LEU A 8 21.17 11.01 -14.34
C LEU A 8 20.11 9.91 -14.50
N LEU A 9 20.39 8.84 -15.25
CA LEU A 9 19.46 7.72 -15.40
C LEU A 9 19.31 6.92 -14.10
N VAL A 10 20.41 6.70 -13.36
CA VAL A 10 20.39 6.04 -12.05
C VAL A 10 19.74 6.92 -10.99
N PHE A 11 19.94 8.25 -11.03
CA PHE A 11 19.32 9.19 -10.09
C PHE A 11 17.82 9.39 -10.38
N VAL A 12 17.40 9.29 -11.66
CA VAL A 12 15.99 9.30 -12.06
C VAL A 12 15.31 7.96 -11.75
N LEU A 13 16.02 6.82 -11.81
CA LEU A 13 15.53 5.52 -11.34
C LEU A 13 15.37 5.45 -9.82
N VAL A 14 16.19 6.20 -9.07
CA VAL A 14 16.08 6.30 -7.60
C VAL A 14 14.96 7.26 -7.17
N LEU A 15 14.57 8.21 -8.02
CA LEU A 15 13.42 9.10 -7.80
C LEU A 15 12.10 8.57 -8.40
N SER A 16 12.13 7.48 -9.17
CA SER A 16 10.95 6.84 -9.77
C SER A 16 10.38 5.69 -8.95
N MET A 17 10.93 5.40 -7.76
CA MET A 17 10.28 4.53 -6.77
C MET A 17 9.12 5.31 -6.13
N SER A 18 8.11 5.64 -6.94
CA SER A 18 6.88 6.26 -6.45
C SER A 18 6.17 5.22 -5.59
N VAL A 19 6.16 5.51 -4.31
CA VAL A 19 5.68 4.65 -3.24
C VAL A 19 4.19 4.53 -3.37
N ASN A 20 3.69 3.31 -3.55
CA ASN A 20 2.28 3.08 -3.58
C ASN A 20 1.87 2.00 -2.58
N ILE A 21 0.95 2.44 -1.74
CA ILE A 21 -0.02 1.79 -0.86
C ILE A 21 0.36 0.40 -0.33
N SER A 22 0.58 0.38 0.98
CA SER A 22 0.85 -0.80 1.79
C SER A 22 -0.36 -1.08 2.68
N MET A 23 -1.16 -2.11 2.38
CA MET A 23 -2.31 -2.64 3.15
C MET A 23 -2.08 -4.10 3.50
N ALA A 24 -2.59 -4.73 4.56
CA ALA A 24 -3.00 -4.40 5.93
C ALA A 24 -2.57 -5.61 6.76
N LYS A 25 -2.64 -5.57 8.10
CA LYS A 25 -2.74 -6.81 8.87
C LYS A 25 -4.13 -7.40 8.60
N LEU A 26 -4.29 -7.99 7.42
CA LEU A 26 -5.53 -8.62 7.00
C LEU A 26 -5.77 -9.81 7.94
N LEU A 27 -6.90 -9.76 8.64
CA LEU A 27 -7.53 -10.99 9.08
C LEU A 27 -7.89 -11.77 7.81
N GLU A 28 -7.65 -13.09 7.83
CA GLU A 28 -7.79 -13.96 6.68
C GLU A 28 -9.10 -13.68 5.90
N GLY A 29 -8.98 -13.26 4.63
CA GLY A 29 -10.11 -13.17 3.70
C GLY A 29 -10.76 -11.80 3.48
N GLU A 30 -10.33 -10.72 4.14
CA GLU A 30 -10.87 -9.38 3.89
C GLU A 30 -10.29 -8.74 2.61
N ILE A 31 -11.13 -8.02 1.84
CA ILE A 31 -10.70 -7.29 0.64
C ILE A 31 -10.59 -5.81 1.00
N VAL A 32 -9.49 -5.18 0.56
CA VAL A 32 -9.36 -3.72 0.59
C VAL A 32 -9.56 -3.16 -0.81
N GLY A 33 -10.55 -2.30 -0.98
CA GLY A 33 -10.87 -1.63 -2.24
C GLY A 33 -10.65 -0.13 -2.15
N PHE A 34 -10.29 0.48 -3.27
CA PHE A 34 -10.22 1.93 -3.38
C PHE A 34 -10.68 2.36 -4.76
N ALA A 35 -11.62 3.30 -4.79
CA ALA A 35 -12.09 3.90 -6.03
C ALA A 35 -10.95 4.68 -6.71
N THR A 36 -10.70 4.37 -7.99
CA THR A 36 -9.61 5.00 -8.78
C THR A 36 -10.12 5.87 -9.92
N ASP A 37 -11.43 5.85 -10.14
CA ASP A 37 -12.16 6.56 -11.19
C ASP A 37 -12.78 7.89 -10.70
N VAL A 38 -12.65 8.20 -9.40
CA VAL A 38 -13.22 9.40 -8.77
C VAL A 38 -12.17 10.39 -8.28
N GLY A 39 -12.61 11.65 -8.11
CA GLY A 39 -11.79 12.70 -7.51
C GLY A 39 -11.46 12.41 -6.04
N PRO A 40 -10.34 12.92 -5.50
CA PRO A 40 -9.93 12.70 -4.10
C PRO A 40 -10.93 13.12 -3.04
N GLU A 41 -11.81 14.06 -3.36
CA GLU A 41 -12.95 14.51 -2.58
C GLU A 41 -14.06 13.46 -2.43
N ASP A 42 -14.22 12.60 -3.45
CA ASP A 42 -15.25 11.56 -3.53
C ASP A 42 -14.67 10.15 -3.34
N ALA A 43 -13.34 10.05 -3.17
CA ALA A 43 -12.66 8.78 -3.02
C ALA A 43 -13.08 8.08 -1.72
N THR A 44 -13.22 6.76 -1.82
CA THR A 44 -13.57 5.91 -0.69
C THR A 44 -12.59 4.76 -0.52
N ILE A 45 -12.45 4.30 0.72
CA ILE A 45 -11.75 3.08 1.08
C ILE A 45 -12.81 2.06 1.51
N SER A 46 -12.85 0.91 0.86
CA SER A 46 -13.68 -0.21 1.25
C SER A 46 -12.83 -1.21 2.03
N LEU A 47 -13.22 -1.52 3.27
CA LEU A 47 -12.61 -2.56 4.10
C LEU A 47 -13.70 -3.57 4.44
N ALA A 48 -13.58 -4.77 3.87
CA ALA A 48 -14.60 -5.80 3.99
C ALA A 48 -16.00 -5.25 3.63
N ASP A 49 -16.91 -5.18 4.59
CA ASP A 49 -18.30 -4.73 4.42
C ASP A 49 -18.51 -3.23 4.69
N LYS A 50 -17.46 -2.48 5.03
CA LYS A 50 -17.53 -1.07 5.40
C LYS A 50 -16.83 -0.18 4.38
N THR A 51 -17.43 0.99 4.14
CA THR A 51 -16.86 2.02 3.28
C THR A 51 -16.59 3.29 4.08
N TYR A 52 -15.43 3.89 3.85
CA TYR A 52 -14.95 5.08 4.53
C TYR A 52 -14.63 6.17 3.50
N PRO A 53 -15.11 7.42 3.69
CA PRO A 53 -14.70 8.52 2.83
C PRO A 53 -13.24 8.87 3.10
N VAL A 54 -12.47 9.10 2.03
CA VAL A 54 -11.11 9.61 2.14
C VAL A 54 -11.16 11.09 2.51
N LYS A 55 -10.61 11.43 3.67
CA LYS A 55 -10.56 12.83 4.12
C LYS A 55 -9.36 13.54 3.51
N ASN A 56 -9.59 14.77 3.01
CA ASN A 56 -8.55 15.64 2.45
C ASN A 56 -7.69 14.99 1.37
N GLY A 57 -8.25 14.03 0.62
CA GLY A 57 -7.53 13.28 -0.40
C GLY A 57 -6.27 12.57 0.11
N THR A 58 -6.21 12.23 1.40
CA THR A 58 -5.03 11.65 2.03
C THR A 58 -5.38 10.36 2.76
N VAL A 59 -4.61 9.30 2.50
CA VAL A 59 -4.73 8.01 3.17
C VAL A 59 -3.54 7.80 4.09
N LEU A 60 -3.82 7.36 5.32
CA LEU A 60 -2.80 7.04 6.31
C LEU A 60 -2.58 5.53 6.40
N PHE A 61 -1.32 5.14 6.41
CA PHE A 61 -0.84 3.79 6.60
C PHE A 61 0.08 3.71 7.82
N ILE A 62 -0.14 2.73 8.71
CA ILE A 62 0.73 2.46 9.87
C ILE A 62 1.11 0.98 9.86
N ASN A 63 2.41 0.65 9.80
CA ASN A 63 2.92 -0.72 9.72
C ASN A 63 2.25 -1.51 8.58
N GLY A 64 1.97 -0.82 7.49
CA GLY A 64 1.23 -1.31 6.34
C GLY A 64 -0.26 -1.55 6.55
N GLU A 65 -0.91 -1.04 7.60
CA GLU A 65 -2.37 -1.05 7.82
C GLU A 65 -3.02 0.31 7.48
N VAL A 66 -4.22 0.34 6.88
CA VAL A 66 -4.91 1.61 6.56
C VAL A 66 -5.67 2.02 7.78
N ILE A 67 -5.59 3.30 8.03
CA ILE A 67 -6.30 3.96 9.10
C ILE A 67 -7.34 4.85 8.43
N PRO A 68 -8.48 4.29 7.96
CA PRO A 68 -9.44 5.03 7.14
C PRO A 68 -10.13 6.16 7.91
N GLU A 69 -10.16 6.09 9.25
CA GLU A 69 -10.68 7.11 10.14
C GLU A 69 -9.76 8.34 10.28
N ALA A 70 -8.51 8.24 9.81
CA ALA A 70 -7.51 9.27 9.99
C ALA A 70 -7.87 10.55 9.23
N GLU A 71 -7.78 11.68 9.93
CA GLU A 71 -7.93 13.00 9.34
C GLU A 71 -6.58 13.66 9.24
N VAL A 72 -5.88 13.44 8.14
CA VAL A 72 -4.61 14.12 7.84
C VAL A 72 -4.89 15.50 7.29
N ILE A 73 -4.26 16.52 7.85
CA ILE A 73 -4.42 17.92 7.42
C ILE A 73 -3.15 18.34 6.68
N MET A 74 -3.30 18.98 5.53
CA MET A 74 -2.18 19.63 4.85
C MET A 74 -2.10 21.09 5.30
N GLU A 75 -1.01 21.47 5.96
CA GLU A 75 -0.75 22.83 6.40
C GLU A 75 0.63 23.28 5.91
N ASP A 76 0.69 24.36 5.14
CA ASP A 76 1.91 24.88 4.51
C ASP A 76 2.72 23.81 3.76
N GLY A 77 2.00 22.90 3.07
CA GLY A 77 2.59 21.79 2.31
C GLY A 77 3.05 20.60 3.15
N LYS A 78 2.88 20.63 4.48
CA LYS A 78 3.24 19.52 5.38
C LYS A 78 2.02 18.73 5.81
N ALA A 79 2.17 17.42 5.90
CA ALA A 79 1.15 16.55 6.49
C ALA A 79 1.19 16.67 8.03
N MET A 80 0.03 17.01 8.59
CA MET A 80 -0.23 17.11 10.02
C MET A 80 -1.10 15.92 10.43
N LEU A 81 -0.61 15.11 11.35
CA LEU A 81 -1.17 13.83 11.74
C LEU A 81 -1.75 13.88 13.16
N PRO A 82 -2.94 13.30 13.40
CA PRO A 82 -3.56 13.30 14.72
C PRO A 82 -2.74 12.43 15.70
N LEU A 83 -2.03 13.08 16.63
CA LEU A 83 -1.03 12.45 17.49
C LEU A 83 -1.58 11.24 18.25
N ARG A 84 -2.77 11.38 18.85
CA ARG A 84 -3.41 10.32 19.64
C ARG A 84 -3.61 9.05 18.81
N LEU A 85 -4.19 9.20 17.62
CA LEU A 85 -4.46 8.08 16.72
C LEU A 85 -3.18 7.34 16.34
N ILE A 86 -2.14 8.09 15.93
CA ILE A 86 -0.84 7.51 15.56
C ILE A 86 -0.25 6.75 16.75
N ALA A 87 -0.18 7.41 17.90
CA ALA A 87 0.43 6.84 19.09
C ALA A 87 -0.32 5.59 19.60
N GLU A 88 -1.65 5.61 19.65
CA GLU A 88 -2.45 4.44 20.04
C GLU A 88 -2.24 3.25 19.08
N LYS A 89 -2.24 3.50 17.76
CA LYS A 89 -1.96 2.46 16.75
C LYS A 89 -0.54 1.91 16.85
N LEU A 90 0.42 2.74 17.27
CA LEU A 90 1.79 2.33 17.60
C LEU A 90 1.92 1.76 19.03
N GLY A 91 0.83 1.57 19.79
CA GLY A 91 0.86 0.97 21.12
C GLY A 91 1.41 1.86 22.24
N TYR A 92 1.38 3.17 22.06
CA TYR A 92 1.68 4.14 23.12
C TYR A 92 0.43 4.48 23.93
N GLU A 93 0.60 4.64 25.24
CA GLU A 93 -0.39 5.25 26.13
C GLU A 93 -0.25 6.77 26.13
N LEU A 94 -1.38 7.49 26.09
CA LEU A 94 -1.40 8.96 26.17
C LEU A 94 -1.87 9.47 27.53
N GLY A 95 -1.10 10.39 28.09
CA GLY A 95 -1.51 11.30 29.14
C GLY A 95 -1.64 12.73 28.62
N TRP A 96 -2.60 13.49 29.17
CA TRP A 96 -2.72 14.94 28.93
C TRP A 96 -2.70 15.69 30.25
N ASN A 97 -1.79 16.66 30.37
CA ASN A 97 -1.79 17.65 31.44
C ASN A 97 -2.29 18.98 30.90
N GLY A 98 -3.55 19.31 31.19
CA GLY A 98 -4.20 20.53 30.72
C GLY A 98 -3.63 21.83 31.31
N ALA A 99 -3.10 21.79 32.54
CA ALA A 99 -2.49 22.96 33.16
C ALA A 99 -1.18 23.35 32.47
N GLU A 100 -0.38 22.35 32.09
CA GLU A 100 0.90 22.53 31.40
C GLU A 100 0.79 22.52 29.87
N LYS A 101 -0.41 22.23 29.33
CA LYS A 101 -0.64 21.98 27.90
C LYS A 101 0.34 20.96 27.31
N LYS A 102 0.57 19.88 28.07
CA LYS A 102 1.59 18.86 27.78
C LYS A 102 0.94 17.50 27.51
N VAL A 103 1.33 16.86 26.40
CA VAL A 103 1.03 15.44 26.12
C VAL A 103 2.19 14.61 26.63
N THR A 104 1.89 13.50 27.30
CA THR A 104 2.88 12.47 27.67
C THR A 104 2.55 11.20 26.90
N LEU A 105 3.55 10.61 26.26
CA LEU A 105 3.46 9.34 25.53
C LEU A 105 4.32 8.30 26.23
N LYS A 106 3.77 7.10 26.47
CA LYS A 106 4.50 6.01 27.12
C LYS A 106 4.38 4.72 26.32
N LYS A 107 5.50 4.03 26.11
CA LYS A 107 5.55 2.68 25.52
C LYS A 107 6.76 1.94 26.11
N ALA A 108 6.51 0.87 26.85
CA ALA A 108 7.56 0.17 27.61
C ALA A 108 8.42 1.16 28.42
N ASP A 109 9.75 1.16 28.24
CA ASP A 109 10.69 2.05 28.94
C ASP A 109 10.83 3.45 28.29
N LYS A 110 10.10 3.73 27.20
CA LYS A 110 10.11 5.04 26.53
C LYS A 110 9.02 5.93 27.11
N SER A 111 9.39 7.14 27.54
CA SER A 111 8.47 8.21 27.93
C SER A 111 8.85 9.50 27.20
N ILE A 112 7.90 10.10 26.49
CA ILE A 112 8.10 11.32 25.70
C ILE A 112 7.11 12.37 26.18
N ASP A 113 7.62 13.53 26.57
CA ASP A 113 6.81 14.68 26.99
C ASP A 113 6.83 15.77 25.92
N ILE A 114 5.64 16.22 25.50
CA ILE A 114 5.46 17.17 24.41
C ILE A 114 4.71 18.40 24.92
N ALA A 115 5.38 19.54 24.95
CA ALA A 115 4.72 20.83 25.16
C ALA A 115 4.14 21.34 23.84
N THR A 116 2.81 21.30 23.69
CA THR A 116 2.10 21.64 22.44
C THR A 116 2.21 23.10 22.02
N THR A 117 2.63 24.00 22.92
CA THR A 117 2.75 25.44 22.67
C THR A 117 4.15 25.90 22.29
N LYS A 118 5.15 25.02 22.36
CA LYS A 118 6.57 25.36 22.13
C LYS A 118 7.27 24.43 21.13
N ASN A 119 6.52 23.55 20.47
CA ASN A 119 7.06 22.59 19.53
C ASN A 119 6.59 22.95 18.12
N GLU A 120 7.52 23.34 17.25
CA GLU A 120 7.21 23.71 15.86
C GLU A 120 6.65 22.52 15.04
N MET A 121 6.84 21.29 15.52
CA MET A 121 6.34 20.07 14.90
C MET A 121 5.02 19.58 15.51
N ALA A 122 4.43 20.30 16.47
CA ALA A 122 3.16 19.96 17.10
C ALA A 122 2.23 21.18 17.18
N LYS A 123 0.95 20.99 16.88
CA LYS A 123 -0.05 22.06 16.89
C LYS A 123 -1.38 21.58 17.42
N LEU A 124 -2.09 22.44 18.14
CA LEU A 124 -3.47 22.17 18.54
C LEU A 124 -4.43 22.71 17.47
N ILE A 125 -5.22 21.84 16.86
CA ILE A 125 -6.23 22.20 15.84
C ILE A 125 -7.56 21.58 16.30
N LYS A 126 -8.58 22.42 16.55
CA LYS A 126 -9.93 21.99 16.99
C LYS A 126 -9.86 20.92 18.12
N ASP A 127 -9.14 21.24 19.18
CA ASP A 127 -8.92 20.38 20.36
C ASP A 127 -8.17 19.05 20.13
N THR A 128 -7.67 18.83 18.92
CA THR A 128 -6.82 17.68 18.59
C THR A 128 -5.38 18.13 18.45
N THR A 129 -4.46 17.42 19.11
CA THR A 129 -3.02 17.63 18.92
C THR A 129 -2.60 16.95 17.63
N TYR A 130 -2.11 17.74 16.70
CA TYR A 130 -1.52 17.31 15.44
C TYR A 130 0.00 17.39 15.50
N VAL A 131 0.68 16.49 14.80
CA VAL A 131 2.13 16.46 14.68
C VAL A 131 2.56 16.25 13.23
N THR A 132 3.71 16.79 12.84
CA THR A 132 4.28 16.54 11.49
C THR A 132 4.83 15.12 11.36
N CYS A 133 5.00 14.61 10.13
CA CYS A 133 5.73 13.35 9.90
C CYS A 133 7.13 13.34 10.52
N ASP A 134 7.89 14.43 10.42
CA ASP A 134 9.21 14.56 11.07
C ASP A 134 9.17 14.30 12.59
N PHE A 135 8.06 14.66 13.24
CA PHE A 135 7.89 14.37 14.67
C PHE A 135 7.74 12.87 14.89
N VAL A 136 6.90 12.23 14.09
CA VAL A 136 6.62 10.79 14.19
C VAL A 136 7.91 9.99 13.96
N GLU A 137 8.65 10.28 12.90
CA GLU A 137 9.94 9.63 12.61
C GLU A 137 10.98 9.85 13.71
N LYS A 138 11.06 11.06 14.28
CA LYS A 138 12.04 11.34 15.34
C LYS A 138 11.71 10.69 16.68
N ASN A 139 10.44 10.40 16.96
CA ASN A 139 9.99 10.10 18.32
C ASN A 139 9.23 8.77 18.46
N LEU A 140 8.47 8.36 17.45
CA LEU A 140 7.44 7.32 17.59
C LEU A 140 7.69 6.10 16.69
N ALA A 141 8.23 6.30 15.50
CA ALA A 141 8.38 5.27 14.47
C ALA A 141 9.78 5.32 13.84
N GLU A 142 10.14 4.31 13.06
CA GLU A 142 11.42 4.28 12.33
C GLU A 142 11.36 5.17 11.08
N SER A 143 10.19 5.25 10.44
CA SER A 143 9.97 6.10 9.27
C SER A 143 8.58 6.75 9.28
N ALA A 144 8.47 7.92 8.66
CA ALA A 144 7.20 8.57 8.37
C ALA A 144 7.29 9.33 7.03
N LEU A 145 6.80 8.72 5.97
CA LEU A 145 6.89 9.22 4.59
C LEU A 145 5.57 9.83 4.13
N VAL A 146 5.67 10.85 3.28
CA VAL A 146 4.51 11.45 2.60
C VAL A 146 4.78 11.43 1.11
N THR A 147 3.85 10.86 0.35
CA THR A 147 3.91 10.85 -1.11
C THR A 147 3.34 12.14 -1.69
N GLU A 148 3.68 12.45 -2.92
CA GLU A 148 3.01 13.52 -3.66
C GLU A 148 1.68 13.02 -4.19
N ARG A 149 0.69 13.93 -4.22
CA ARG A 149 -0.57 13.68 -4.91
C ARG A 149 -0.33 13.88 -6.41
N LEU A 150 -0.80 12.97 -7.27
CA LEU A 150 -0.82 13.22 -8.71
C LEU A 150 -1.72 14.42 -9.03
N GLY A 151 -1.22 15.35 -9.84
CA GLY A 151 -1.98 16.53 -10.31
C GLY A 151 -3.14 16.13 -11.22
N ASP A 152 -4.11 17.02 -11.42
CA ASP A 152 -5.40 16.73 -12.07
C ASP A 152 -5.31 16.29 -13.55
N ASP A 153 -4.12 16.37 -14.16
CA ASP A 153 -3.80 15.93 -15.53
C ASP A 153 -4.08 14.43 -15.77
N PHE A 154 -4.29 13.62 -14.73
CA PHE A 154 -4.70 12.22 -14.85
C PHE A 154 -6.10 12.04 -15.47
N LYS A 155 -6.96 13.07 -15.45
CA LYS A 155 -8.32 12.98 -16.00
C LYS A 155 -8.35 12.73 -17.51
N GLU A 156 -7.35 13.20 -18.27
CA GLU A 156 -7.27 12.98 -19.73
C GLU A 156 -6.88 11.54 -20.11
N PHE A 157 -6.36 10.75 -19.17
CA PHE A 157 -5.86 9.40 -19.46
C PHE A 157 -6.99 8.41 -19.80
N TYR A 158 -8.14 8.52 -19.13
CA TYR A 158 -9.32 7.68 -19.42
C TYR A 158 -10.11 8.17 -20.64
N ASP A 159 -9.97 9.45 -21.02
CA ASP A 159 -10.65 10.03 -22.17
C ASP A 159 -9.92 9.80 -23.51
N THR A 160 -8.62 9.45 -23.47
CA THR A 160 -7.75 9.43 -24.67
C THR A 160 -7.40 8.05 -25.23
N ASN A 161 -7.78 6.94 -24.59
CA ASN A 161 -7.48 5.56 -25.05
C ASN A 161 -5.97 5.32 -25.36
N MET A 162 -5.06 6.01 -24.68
CA MET A 162 -3.62 5.88 -24.93
C MET A 162 -3.05 4.54 -24.46
N ALA A 163 -2.13 3.98 -25.24
CA ALA A 163 -1.42 2.75 -24.90
C ALA A 163 -0.45 2.98 -23.73
N ILE A 164 -0.61 2.12 -22.76
CA ILE A 164 -0.02 2.19 -21.43
C ILE A 164 1.42 1.67 -21.44
N THR A 165 2.37 2.45 -20.93
CA THR A 165 3.63 1.86 -20.47
C THR A 165 3.42 1.37 -19.03
N GLN A 166 3.63 0.07 -18.79
CA GLN A 166 3.35 -0.63 -17.53
C GLN A 166 3.98 0.02 -16.29
N ASP A 167 4.99 0.87 -16.46
CA ASP A 167 5.68 1.59 -15.39
C ASP A 167 4.92 2.81 -14.83
N LYS A 168 3.78 3.21 -15.43
CA LYS A 168 3.08 4.45 -15.06
C LYS A 168 1.60 4.34 -14.80
N THR A 169 1.02 3.15 -14.91
CA THR A 169 -0.42 3.10 -15.18
C THR A 169 -1.36 2.96 -14.03
N ILE A 170 -0.89 2.65 -12.83
CA ILE A 170 -1.84 2.33 -11.80
C ILE A 170 -1.23 2.74 -10.49
N GLU A 171 -1.44 4.00 -10.10
CA GLU A 171 -1.54 4.44 -8.69
C GLU A 171 -1.71 5.97 -8.52
N ARG A 172 -2.98 6.40 -8.65
CA ARG A 172 -3.79 7.26 -7.77
C ARG A 172 -3.59 8.78 -7.62
N SER A 173 -4.74 9.45 -7.66
CA SER A 173 -5.05 10.85 -7.32
C SER A 173 -4.93 11.19 -5.83
N LEU A 174 -4.51 10.26 -4.97
CA LEU A 174 -4.51 10.39 -3.51
C LEU A 174 -3.10 10.55 -2.95
N ARG A 175 -2.97 11.34 -1.88
CA ARG A 175 -1.75 11.44 -1.09
C ARG A 175 -1.71 10.28 -0.09
N ASN A 176 -0.59 9.58 0.00
CA ASN A 176 -0.36 8.55 1.02
C ASN A 176 0.63 9.05 2.08
N VAL A 177 0.29 8.86 3.35
CA VAL A 177 1.22 8.96 4.48
C VAL A 177 1.50 7.57 4.99
N ILE A 178 2.78 7.17 5.07
CA ILE A 178 3.19 5.83 5.47
C ILE A 178 4.10 5.93 6.68
N ILE A 179 3.71 5.31 7.78
CA ILE A 179 4.46 5.28 9.04
C ILE A 179 4.81 3.83 9.34
N ASP A 180 6.10 3.53 9.50
CA ASP A 180 6.54 2.17 9.85
C ASP A 180 7.41 2.18 11.10
N GLU A 181 7.10 1.26 12.01
CA GLU A 181 8.03 0.89 13.07
C GLU A 181 9.16 0.04 12.52
N LYS A 182 10.22 -0.08 13.30
CA LYS A 182 11.25 -1.05 13.01
C LYS A 182 10.65 -2.44 13.04
N HIS A 183 10.68 -3.12 11.91
CA HIS A 183 10.22 -4.50 11.78
C HIS A 183 11.36 -5.49 12.02
N GLU A 184 11.03 -6.60 12.68
CA GLU A 184 11.85 -7.81 12.63
C GLU A 184 11.35 -8.67 11.47
N TYR A 185 12.16 -8.79 10.42
CA TYR A 185 11.79 -9.58 9.26
C TYR A 185 12.13 -11.04 9.48
N LYS A 186 11.17 -11.91 9.15
CA LYS A 186 11.31 -13.35 9.28
C LYS A 186 12.39 -13.81 8.30
N ASP A 187 13.46 -14.38 8.86
CA ASP A 187 14.56 -15.04 8.14
C ASP A 187 15.48 -14.14 7.29
N ASN A 188 15.36 -12.81 7.35
CA ASN A 188 16.12 -11.87 6.50
C ASN A 188 16.18 -12.31 5.02
N LEU A 189 15.08 -12.91 4.55
CA LEU A 189 15.00 -13.49 3.21
C LEU A 189 15.25 -12.42 2.17
N SER A 190 16.14 -12.68 1.21
CA SER A 190 16.40 -11.73 0.12
C SER A 190 15.17 -11.59 -0.79
N SER A 191 15.05 -10.47 -1.51
CA SER A 191 13.95 -10.29 -2.47
C SER A 191 13.95 -11.37 -3.56
N ASP A 192 15.12 -11.87 -3.98
CA ASP A 192 15.26 -12.93 -4.96
C ASP A 192 14.78 -14.29 -4.43
N ASP A 193 15.07 -14.61 -3.16
CA ASP A 193 14.63 -15.85 -2.55
C ASP A 193 13.14 -15.82 -2.21
N ALA A 194 12.64 -14.68 -1.73
CA ALA A 194 11.21 -14.43 -1.58
C ALA A 194 10.49 -14.55 -2.93
N MET A 195 11.06 -14.05 -4.03
CA MET A 195 10.47 -14.18 -5.37
C MET A 195 10.32 -15.63 -5.80
N LYS A 196 11.27 -16.51 -5.46
CA LYS A 196 11.16 -17.96 -5.78
C LYS A 196 9.98 -18.59 -5.05
N LEU A 197 9.83 -18.30 -3.75
CA LEU A 197 8.72 -18.77 -2.93
C LEU A 197 7.37 -18.26 -3.46
N VAL A 198 7.30 -16.95 -3.76
CA VAL A 198 6.10 -16.32 -4.32
C VAL A 198 5.75 -16.95 -5.68
N LYS A 199 6.73 -17.18 -6.54
CA LYS A 199 6.54 -17.84 -7.84
C LYS A 199 6.00 -19.25 -7.69
N GLU A 200 6.58 -20.06 -6.80
CA GLU A 200 6.10 -21.42 -6.51
C GLU A 200 4.63 -21.39 -6.05
N LYS A 201 4.30 -20.48 -5.14
CA LYS A 201 2.94 -20.30 -4.61
C LYS A 201 1.94 -19.81 -5.65
N CYS A 202 2.34 -18.90 -6.53
CA CYS A 202 1.50 -18.46 -7.65
C CYS A 202 1.23 -19.61 -8.63
N LEU A 203 2.23 -20.43 -8.95
CA LEU A 203 2.08 -21.60 -9.83
C LEU A 203 1.21 -22.70 -9.19
N GLU A 204 1.36 -22.93 -7.87
CA GLU A 204 0.48 -23.80 -7.09
C GLU A 204 -0.99 -23.33 -7.19
N GLY A 205 -1.22 -22.05 -6.95
CA GLY A 205 -2.54 -21.43 -7.09
C GLY A 205 -3.10 -21.56 -8.51
N LEU A 206 -2.26 -21.35 -9.54
CA LEU A 206 -2.69 -21.43 -10.94
C LEU A 206 -3.16 -22.85 -11.30
N LYS A 207 -2.46 -23.87 -10.81
CA LYS A 207 -2.84 -25.28 -11.01
C LYS A 207 -4.20 -25.58 -10.39
N ASN A 208 -4.44 -25.14 -9.16
CA ASN A 208 -5.70 -25.35 -8.45
C ASN A 208 -6.86 -24.59 -9.10
N PHE A 209 -6.60 -23.34 -9.49
CA PHE A 209 -7.54 -22.51 -10.25
C PHE A 209 -7.92 -23.16 -11.58
N ALA A 210 -6.93 -23.58 -12.40
CA ALA A 210 -7.17 -24.20 -13.68
C ALA A 210 -8.01 -25.49 -13.55
N LYS A 211 -7.73 -26.32 -12.54
CA LYS A 211 -8.55 -27.50 -12.24
C LYS A 211 -10.01 -27.12 -11.99
N THR A 212 -10.25 -26.14 -11.12
CA THR A 212 -11.59 -25.69 -10.76
C THR A 212 -12.33 -25.09 -11.96
N LEU A 213 -11.62 -24.32 -12.79
CA LEU A 213 -12.19 -23.72 -14.00
C LEU A 213 -12.65 -24.81 -14.99
N LYS A 214 -11.84 -25.86 -15.23
CA LYS A 214 -12.22 -26.99 -16.08
C LYS A 214 -13.44 -27.75 -15.55
N GLU A 215 -13.59 -27.85 -14.24
CA GLU A 215 -14.77 -28.42 -13.60
C GLU A 215 -16.02 -27.53 -13.74
N LYS A 216 -15.87 -26.21 -13.84
CA LYS A 216 -16.98 -25.26 -14.12
C LYS A 216 -17.41 -25.31 -15.60
N VAL A 217 -16.49 -25.48 -16.55
CA VAL A 217 -16.77 -25.56 -18.00
C VAL A 217 -16.63 -26.97 -18.58
N LYS A 218 -17.34 -27.95 -18.03
CA LYS A 218 -17.22 -29.38 -18.43
C LYS A 218 -17.53 -29.64 -19.90
N ASP A 219 -18.39 -28.83 -20.51
CA ASP A 219 -18.79 -28.97 -21.90
C ASP A 219 -17.68 -28.51 -22.88
N GLU A 220 -16.79 -27.62 -22.42
CA GLU A 220 -15.65 -27.09 -23.19
C GLU A 220 -14.40 -26.93 -22.31
N PRO A 221 -13.81 -28.04 -21.82
CA PRO A 221 -12.80 -28.01 -20.76
C PRO A 221 -11.48 -27.36 -21.16
N ASN A 222 -11.23 -27.15 -22.46
CA ASN A 222 -10.01 -26.54 -22.97
C ASN A 222 -10.22 -25.07 -23.40
N ARG A 223 -11.41 -24.51 -23.17
CA ARG A 223 -11.78 -23.15 -23.59
C ARG A 223 -10.78 -22.07 -23.12
N PHE A 224 -10.19 -22.26 -21.94
CA PHE A 224 -9.30 -21.29 -21.31
C PHE A 224 -7.83 -21.75 -21.25
N ASP A 225 -7.44 -22.80 -21.99
CA ASP A 225 -6.08 -23.36 -21.90
C ASP A 225 -5.00 -22.33 -22.30
N ASP A 226 -5.29 -21.46 -23.27
CA ASP A 226 -4.33 -20.45 -23.71
C ASP A 226 -4.20 -19.28 -22.73
N ASP A 227 -5.29 -18.91 -22.05
CA ASP A 227 -5.26 -17.94 -20.95
C ASP A 227 -4.43 -18.48 -19.78
N ILE A 228 -4.63 -19.74 -19.38
CA ILE A 228 -3.84 -20.37 -18.32
C ILE A 228 -2.34 -20.39 -18.66
N LYS A 229 -1.98 -20.69 -19.92
CA LYS A 229 -0.58 -20.61 -20.38
C LYS A 229 -0.03 -19.19 -20.34
N LEU A 230 -0.84 -18.18 -20.64
CA LEU A 230 -0.43 -16.79 -20.56
C LEU A 230 -0.12 -16.39 -19.11
N ILE A 231 -1.01 -16.74 -18.17
CA ILE A 231 -0.80 -16.51 -16.74
C ILE A 231 0.46 -17.23 -16.24
N GLU A 232 0.65 -18.50 -16.63
CA GLU A 232 1.85 -19.26 -16.29
C GLU A 232 3.12 -18.56 -16.80
N LYS A 233 3.10 -18.07 -18.03
CA LYS A 233 4.22 -17.34 -18.64
C LYS A 233 4.51 -16.05 -17.87
N ASP A 234 3.49 -15.32 -17.45
CA ASP A 234 3.67 -14.07 -16.72
C ASP A 234 4.18 -14.29 -15.30
N ILE A 235 3.67 -15.32 -14.59
CA ILE A 235 4.24 -15.76 -13.31
C ILE A 235 5.71 -16.14 -13.46
N ASN A 236 6.08 -16.87 -14.52
CA ASN A 236 7.46 -17.25 -14.77
C ASN A 236 8.37 -16.04 -15.07
N ARG A 237 7.81 -14.96 -15.61
CA ARG A 237 8.49 -13.70 -15.93
C ARG A 237 8.43 -12.66 -14.81
N MET A 238 7.95 -13.03 -13.61
CA MET A 238 7.85 -12.16 -12.44
C MET A 238 9.07 -11.27 -12.26
N ILE A 239 8.81 -9.97 -12.05
CA ILE A 239 9.84 -8.93 -11.94
C ILE A 239 9.75 -8.30 -10.55
N TYR A 240 10.88 -8.08 -9.91
CA TYR A 240 10.96 -7.28 -8.69
C TYR A 240 10.85 -5.79 -9.01
N ILE A 241 9.90 -5.11 -8.36
CA ILE A 241 9.66 -3.67 -8.56
C ILE A 241 10.34 -2.85 -7.46
N GLY A 242 10.35 -3.34 -6.23
CA GLY A 242 10.92 -2.60 -5.11
C GLY A 242 10.36 -3.01 -3.75
N GLU A 243 10.65 -2.17 -2.76
CA GLU A 243 10.20 -2.31 -1.38
C GLU A 243 9.26 -1.17 -1.02
N VAL A 244 8.22 -1.48 -0.26
CA VAL A 244 7.32 -0.50 0.34
C VAL A 244 6.91 -0.98 1.72
N SER A 245 7.17 -0.18 2.75
CA SER A 245 6.92 -0.56 4.15
C SER A 245 7.52 -1.94 4.45
N LYS A 246 6.75 -2.90 4.98
CA LYS A 246 7.19 -4.27 5.26
C LYS A 246 7.19 -5.22 4.05
N PHE A 247 6.89 -4.77 2.84
CA PHE A 247 6.66 -5.64 1.68
C PHE A 247 7.78 -5.63 0.66
N TYR A 248 8.05 -6.80 0.07
CA TYR A 248 8.62 -6.87 -1.28
C TYR A 248 7.50 -6.83 -2.32
N ARG A 249 7.66 -6.00 -3.36
CA ARG A 249 6.71 -5.86 -4.45
C ARG A 249 7.28 -6.50 -5.72
N TYR A 250 6.48 -7.37 -6.32
CA TYR A 250 6.71 -7.97 -7.61
C TYR A 250 5.56 -7.65 -8.56
N THR A 251 5.76 -7.81 -9.86
CA THR A 251 4.69 -7.80 -10.85
C THR A 251 4.69 -9.07 -11.67
N ILE A 252 3.50 -9.54 -11.99
CA ILE A 252 3.25 -10.62 -12.95
C ILE A 252 2.40 -10.13 -14.11
N GLY A 253 2.47 -8.84 -14.48
CA GLY A 253 1.68 -8.28 -15.58
C GLY A 253 0.41 -7.59 -15.08
N PRO A 254 -0.76 -8.24 -15.07
CA PRO A 254 -2.01 -7.61 -14.61
C PRO A 254 -2.13 -7.49 -13.08
N TYR A 255 -1.27 -8.17 -12.32
CA TYR A 255 -1.22 -8.07 -10.87
C TYR A 255 0.14 -7.62 -10.39
N ASP A 256 0.11 -6.85 -9.31
CA ASP A 256 1.25 -6.78 -8.42
C ASP A 256 1.08 -7.79 -7.28
N VAL A 257 2.20 -8.37 -6.88
CA VAL A 257 2.28 -9.38 -5.84
C VAL A 257 3.13 -8.83 -4.71
N LEU A 258 2.54 -8.73 -3.54
CA LEU A 258 3.16 -8.20 -2.33
C LEU A 258 3.51 -9.37 -1.41
N TYR A 259 4.77 -9.48 -1.03
CA TYR A 259 5.24 -10.45 -0.04
C TYR A 259 5.54 -9.74 1.27
N ASP A 260 4.81 -10.09 2.32
CA ASP A 260 5.01 -9.55 3.66
C ASP A 260 6.25 -10.19 4.30
N ARG A 261 7.27 -9.38 4.55
CA ARG A 261 8.55 -9.84 5.10
C ARG A 261 8.47 -10.20 6.58
N THR A 262 7.37 -9.88 7.26
CA THR A 262 7.20 -10.13 8.70
C THR A 262 6.57 -11.48 9.00
N ASP A 263 5.61 -11.92 8.18
CA ASP A 263 4.91 -13.19 8.39
C ASP A 263 4.99 -14.17 7.20
N GLY A 264 5.44 -13.71 6.03
CA GLY A 264 5.58 -14.49 4.81
C GLY A 264 4.29 -14.62 4.00
N LYS A 265 3.23 -13.87 4.35
CA LYS A 265 1.98 -13.85 3.59
C LYS A 265 2.17 -13.19 2.22
N ILE A 266 1.36 -13.62 1.27
CA ILE A 266 1.38 -13.12 -0.11
C ILE A 266 0.02 -12.46 -0.37
N TYR A 267 0.04 -11.29 -1.01
CA TYR A 267 -1.16 -10.55 -1.39
C TYR A 267 -1.11 -10.21 -2.87
N PHE A 268 -2.27 -10.28 -3.53
CA PHE A 268 -2.45 -9.78 -4.89
C PHE A 268 -3.08 -8.40 -4.84
N GLN A 269 -2.45 -7.46 -5.53
CA GLN A 269 -3.01 -6.18 -5.87
C GLN A 269 -3.53 -6.25 -7.31
N ILE A 270 -4.84 -6.15 -7.42
CA ILE A 270 -5.63 -6.28 -8.64
C ILE A 270 -6.05 -4.90 -9.07
N TYR A 271 -5.83 -4.59 -10.33
CA TYR A 271 -6.15 -3.31 -10.89
C TYR A 271 -7.40 -3.40 -11.77
N SER A 272 -8.44 -2.65 -11.40
CA SER A 272 -9.70 -2.54 -12.13
C SER A 272 -10.29 -1.13 -11.94
N ALA A 273 -11.61 -0.95 -12.03
CA ALA A 273 -12.26 0.32 -11.63
C ALA A 273 -11.92 0.72 -10.18
N GLU A 274 -11.76 -0.28 -9.32
CA GLU A 274 -11.14 -0.16 -8.01
C GLU A 274 -9.82 -0.92 -7.99
N SER A 275 -8.80 -0.43 -7.26
CA SER A 275 -7.68 -1.32 -6.92
C SER A 275 -8.04 -2.14 -5.70
N LEU A 276 -7.99 -3.46 -5.86
CA LEU A 276 -8.34 -4.43 -4.84
C LEU A 276 -7.07 -5.10 -4.32
N ILE A 277 -6.92 -5.19 -3.02
CA ILE A 277 -5.83 -5.95 -2.38
C ILE A 277 -6.45 -7.11 -1.61
N LYS A 278 -5.97 -8.32 -1.87
CA LYS A 278 -6.47 -9.56 -1.26
C LYS A 278 -5.32 -10.50 -0.91
N GLU A 279 -5.41 -11.18 0.23
CA GLU A 279 -4.49 -12.28 0.58
C GLU A 279 -4.62 -13.41 -0.45
N MET A 280 -3.49 -13.95 -0.90
CA MET A 280 -3.43 -15.03 -1.87
C MET A 280 -3.77 -16.35 -1.18
N ASP A 281 -4.93 -16.91 -1.49
CA ASP A 281 -5.27 -18.30 -1.17
C ASP A 281 -5.07 -19.16 -2.43
N VAL A 282 -4.12 -20.10 -2.36
CA VAL A 282 -3.81 -21.04 -3.45
C VAL A 282 -4.99 -21.94 -3.82
N ASN A 283 -6.03 -22.02 -2.98
CA ASN A 283 -7.23 -22.81 -3.23
C ASN A 283 -8.43 -21.95 -3.63
N ASP A 284 -8.27 -20.63 -3.76
CA ASP A 284 -9.34 -19.76 -4.21
C ASP A 284 -9.77 -20.12 -5.64
N PRO A 285 -11.03 -20.56 -5.85
CA PRO A 285 -11.53 -20.95 -7.16
C PRO A 285 -11.58 -19.78 -8.16
N ASP A 286 -11.45 -18.54 -7.67
CA ASP A 286 -11.52 -17.32 -8.46
C ASP A 286 -10.19 -16.53 -8.44
N LEU A 287 -9.10 -17.14 -7.97
CA LEU A 287 -7.79 -16.50 -7.73
C LEU A 287 -7.28 -15.62 -8.88
N TYR A 288 -7.42 -16.11 -10.12
CA TYR A 288 -6.97 -15.41 -11.34
C TYR A 288 -8.12 -14.90 -12.21
N MET A 289 -9.38 -14.94 -11.73
CA MET A 289 -10.54 -14.51 -12.53
C MET A 289 -10.45 -13.06 -12.98
N GLY A 290 -9.80 -12.20 -12.19
CA GLY A 290 -9.59 -10.79 -12.54
C GLY A 290 -8.83 -10.60 -13.86
N ILE A 291 -7.92 -11.51 -14.23
CA ILE A 291 -7.17 -11.44 -15.50
C ILE A 291 -8.11 -11.58 -16.70
N PHE A 292 -9.14 -12.41 -16.59
CA PHE A 292 -10.06 -12.72 -17.70
C PHE A 292 -11.06 -11.59 -17.98
N ILE A 293 -11.29 -10.69 -17.03
CA ILE A 293 -12.29 -9.61 -17.12
C ILE A 293 -11.68 -8.33 -17.71
N VAL A 294 -10.35 -8.17 -17.64
CA VAL A 294 -9.61 -7.00 -18.14
C VAL A 294 -9.13 -7.21 -19.59
N GLY A 295 -9.42 -8.36 -20.20
CA GLY A 295 -9.12 -8.69 -21.60
C GLY A 295 -10.17 -8.23 -22.59
#